data_AF-A0A3D9C4X4-F1
#
_entry.id   AF-A0A3D9C4X4-F1
#
_cell.length_a   1.000
_cell.length_b   1.000
_cell.length_c   1.000
_cell.angle_alpha   90.00
_cell.angle_beta   90.00
_cell.angle_gamma   90.00
#
_symmetry.space_group_name_H-M   'P 1'
#
loop_
_entity.id
_entity.type
_entity.pdbx_description
1 polymer ?
#
loop_
_entity_poly.entity_id
_entity_poly.type
_entity_poly.pdbx_seq_one_letter_code
_entity_poly.pdbx_strand_id
1 'polypeptide(L)'
;MRILNSSEKEICRRILKGNGANNFLGNIVDSELKGICIYVDRNNLQSHLIFTVNDINNISSEEYEKLSEATGSITAYILEVVNLINQLEKEGYILLLERGINSMEPSKFGRCVSNLPSIEHHFVDENFIQLLCNYSNKEIYTTEEFNRFCENNFLARDEQRFQKQMRFTQIALAIAIAALIFNIIVNFFVKKNDVVKIDKAQLESIIKTIKEL
;
A
#
# COMPACT_ATOMS: atom_id res chain seq x y z
N MET A 1 -0.19 -3.14 -7.56
CA MET A 1 0.07 -3.01 -6.12
C MET A 1 -1.12 -3.39 -5.31
N ARG A 2 -0.90 -4.12 -4.22
CA ARG A 2 -1.95 -4.32 -3.21
C ARG A 2 -2.05 -3.10 -2.29
N ILE A 3 -3.10 -3.06 -1.48
CA ILE A 3 -3.24 -2.06 -0.42
C ILE A 3 -2.15 -2.30 0.63
N LEU A 4 -1.45 -1.23 0.98
CA LEU A 4 -0.43 -1.23 2.02
C LEU A 4 -1.02 -1.03 3.41
N ASN A 5 -0.51 -1.77 4.38
CA ASN A 5 -0.83 -1.55 5.79
C ASN A 5 -0.08 -0.32 6.35
N SER A 6 -0.32 0.03 7.61
CA SER A 6 0.29 1.22 8.23
C SER A 6 1.82 1.13 8.37
N SER A 7 2.37 -0.06 8.66
CA SER A 7 3.81 -0.32 8.76
C SER A 7 4.48 -0.12 7.39
N GLU A 8 3.92 -0.72 6.35
CA GLU A 8 4.42 -0.62 4.97
C GLU A 8 4.40 0.81 4.45
N LYS A 9 3.36 1.57 4.76
CA LYS A 9 3.30 3.00 4.42
C LYS A 9 4.42 3.77 5.10
N GLU A 10 4.75 3.45 6.34
CA GLU A 10 5.86 4.08 7.04
C GLU A 10 7.21 3.68 6.44
N ILE A 11 7.38 2.42 6.06
CA ILE A 11 8.57 1.96 5.32
C ILE A 11 8.71 2.73 4.00
N CYS A 12 7.63 2.91 3.23
CA CYS A 12 7.66 3.73 2.02
C CYS A 12 8.08 5.18 2.29
N ARG A 13 7.61 5.79 3.39
CA ARG A 13 8.06 7.15 3.78
C ARG A 13 9.55 7.20 4.10
N ARG A 14 10.09 6.17 4.75
CA ARG A 14 11.53 6.08 5.03
C ARG A 14 12.34 5.93 3.75
N ILE A 15 11.90 5.07 2.82
CA ILE A 15 12.51 4.93 1.48
C ILE A 15 12.51 6.27 0.75
N LEU A 16 11.39 7.01 0.78
CA LEU A 16 11.27 8.32 0.15
C LEU A 16 12.20 9.36 0.78
N LYS A 17 12.25 9.42 2.11
CA LYS A 17 13.12 10.33 2.86
C LYS A 17 14.60 10.02 2.65
N GLY A 18 14.94 8.75 2.47
CA GLY A 18 16.30 8.28 2.24
C GLY A 18 16.81 8.47 0.82
N ASN A 19 15.99 8.93 -0.13
CA ASN A 19 16.33 8.99 -1.55
C ASN A 19 17.69 9.68 -1.80
N GLY A 20 18.62 8.96 -2.42
CA GLY A 20 20.00 9.38 -2.66
C GLY A 20 21.03 8.42 -2.06
N ALA A 21 22.25 8.92 -1.82
CA ALA A 21 23.31 8.15 -1.17
C ALA A 21 22.90 7.88 0.28
N ASN A 22 22.78 6.61 0.66
CA ASN A 22 22.31 6.07 1.95
C ASN A 22 20.86 5.52 2.00
N ASN A 23 20.20 5.33 0.85
CA ASN A 23 18.97 4.55 0.82
C ASN A 23 19.30 3.05 0.65
N PHE A 24 19.42 2.29 1.73
CA PHE A 24 19.65 0.85 1.66
C PHE A 24 18.94 0.13 2.80
N LEU A 25 18.83 -1.19 2.69
CA LEU A 25 18.06 -2.02 3.61
C LEU A 25 18.37 -1.73 5.08
N GLY A 26 19.66 -1.69 5.44
CA GLY A 26 20.10 -1.42 6.80
C GLY A 26 19.52 -0.15 7.42
N ASN A 27 19.48 0.96 6.66
CA ASN A 27 18.92 2.22 7.15
C ASN A 27 17.39 2.21 7.28
N ILE A 28 16.70 1.38 6.49
CA ILE A 28 15.25 1.24 6.56
C ILE A 28 14.85 0.48 7.83
N VAL A 29 15.61 -0.57 8.17
CA VAL A 29 15.33 -1.43 9.31
C VAL A 29 15.93 -0.92 10.63
N ASP A 30 16.88 0.02 10.59
CA ASP A 30 17.68 0.45 11.75
C ASP A 30 16.86 0.85 13.00
N SER A 31 15.67 1.44 12.82
CA SER A 31 14.83 1.88 13.95
C SER A 31 14.46 0.76 14.92
N GLU A 32 14.31 -0.46 14.40
CA GLU A 32 13.88 -1.64 15.14
C GLU A 32 15.06 -2.49 15.63
N LEU A 33 16.30 -2.18 15.22
CA LEU A 33 17.48 -2.99 15.51
C LEU A 33 18.28 -2.52 16.74
N LYS A 34 17.62 -1.99 17.77
CA LYS A 34 18.31 -1.54 18.99
C LYS A 34 18.98 -2.71 19.71
N GLY A 35 20.31 -2.70 19.80
CA GLY A 35 21.09 -3.79 20.41
C GLY A 35 21.22 -5.04 19.52
N ILE A 36 20.78 -4.96 18.27
CA ILE A 36 20.65 -6.10 17.37
C ILE A 36 21.37 -5.79 16.06
N CYS A 37 22.07 -6.77 15.54
CA CYS A 37 22.65 -6.70 14.20
C CYS A 37 22.12 -7.83 13.34
N ILE A 38 22.05 -7.55 12.05
CA ILE A 38 21.81 -8.53 11.02
C ILE A 38 23.16 -8.82 10.36
N TYR A 39 23.54 -10.08 10.36
CA TYR A 39 24.69 -10.57 9.62
C TYR A 39 24.21 -11.20 8.31
N VAL A 40 24.86 -10.87 7.21
CA VAL A 40 24.53 -11.39 5.88
C VAL A 40 25.80 -11.79 5.15
N ASP A 41 25.92 -13.09 4.86
CA ASP A 41 26.95 -13.68 4.02
C ASP A 41 26.34 -14.08 2.67
N ARG A 42 26.70 -13.32 1.64
CA ARG A 42 26.19 -13.51 0.28
C ARG A 42 26.84 -14.70 -0.43
N ASN A 43 28.04 -15.12 -0.03
CA ASN A 43 28.75 -16.23 -0.68
C ASN A 43 28.21 -17.57 -0.20
N ASN A 44 28.03 -17.69 1.11
CA ASN A 44 27.51 -18.90 1.73
C ASN A 44 25.97 -18.93 1.77
N LEU A 45 25.31 -17.85 1.34
CA LEU A 45 23.86 -17.64 1.45
C LEU A 45 23.38 -17.90 2.88
N GLN A 46 23.97 -17.18 3.83
CA GLN A 46 23.64 -17.30 5.24
C GLN A 46 23.27 -15.95 5.82
N SER A 47 22.29 -15.96 6.72
CA SER A 47 21.92 -14.79 7.49
C SER A 47 21.45 -15.18 8.89
N HIS A 48 21.78 -14.34 9.85
CA HIS A 48 21.36 -14.51 11.24
C HIS A 48 21.25 -13.16 11.96
N LEU A 49 20.44 -13.15 13.03
CA LEU A 49 20.38 -12.05 13.98
C LEU A 49 21.44 -12.25 15.06
N ILE A 50 22.06 -11.16 15.49
CA ILE A 50 23.01 -11.11 16.58
C ILE A 50 22.43 -10.19 17.65
N PHE A 51 22.04 -10.76 18.78
CA PHE A 51 21.52 -10.04 19.94
C PHE A 51 22.65 -9.76 20.93
N THR A 52 22.81 -8.49 21.30
CA THR A 52 23.76 -8.10 22.34
C THR A 52 23.18 -8.44 23.72
N VAL A 53 23.94 -9.16 24.55
CA VAL A 53 23.57 -9.50 25.92
C VAL A 53 24.62 -9.02 26.92
N ASN A 54 24.27 -8.92 28.19
CA ASN A 54 25.20 -8.46 29.23
C ASN A 54 26.12 -9.59 29.72
N ASP A 55 25.58 -10.80 29.90
CA ASP A 55 26.32 -11.99 30.30
C ASP A 55 25.69 -13.24 29.66
N ILE A 56 26.48 -13.97 28.89
CA ILE A 56 26.01 -15.18 28.18
C ILE A 56 25.84 -16.38 29.11
N ASN A 57 26.54 -16.40 30.25
CA ASN A 57 26.55 -17.55 31.15
C ASN A 57 25.41 -17.50 32.18
N ASN A 58 24.73 -16.37 32.31
CA ASN A 58 23.72 -16.15 33.35
C ASN A 58 22.48 -15.44 32.80
N ILE A 59 21.99 -15.90 31.66
CA ILE A 59 20.75 -15.40 31.05
C ILE A 59 19.57 -15.89 31.87
N SER A 60 18.81 -14.96 32.44
CA SER A 60 17.58 -15.29 33.16
C SER A 60 16.50 -15.83 32.21
N SER A 61 15.57 -16.65 32.72
CA SER A 61 14.44 -17.14 31.92
C SER A 61 13.60 -16.00 31.34
N GLU A 62 13.45 -14.89 32.08
CA GLU A 62 12.74 -13.69 31.62
C GLU A 62 13.47 -12.99 30.46
N GLU A 63 14.80 -12.91 30.51
CA GLU A 63 15.61 -12.33 29.43
C GLU A 63 15.55 -13.21 28.17
N TYR A 64 15.55 -14.53 28.33
CA TYR A 64 15.36 -15.47 27.23
C TYR A 64 13.98 -15.32 26.57
N GLU A 65 12.92 -15.16 27.36
CA GLU A 65 11.56 -14.95 26.84
C GLU A 65 11.47 -13.64 26.04
N LYS A 66 12.05 -12.54 26.56
CA LYS A 66 12.14 -11.25 25.84
C LYS A 66 12.92 -11.37 24.53
N LEU A 67 14.02 -12.11 24.51
CA LEU A 67 14.81 -12.36 23.31
C LEU A 67 14.01 -13.16 22.28
N SER A 68 13.28 -14.19 22.72
CA SER A 68 12.41 -15.00 21.86
C SER A 68 11.29 -14.17 21.23
N GLU A 69 10.60 -13.35 22.03
CA GLU A 69 9.56 -12.44 21.53
C GLU A 69 10.12 -11.41 20.54
N ALA A 70 11.24 -10.78 20.89
CA ALA A 70 11.93 -9.83 20.02
C ALA A 70 12.36 -10.47 18.69
N THR A 71 12.84 -11.71 18.74
CA THR A 71 13.23 -12.47 17.54
C THR A 71 12.06 -12.64 16.59
N GLY A 72 10.89 -13.03 17.11
CA GLY A 72 9.67 -13.16 16.30
C GLY A 72 9.26 -11.84 15.66
N SER A 73 9.19 -10.76 16.45
CA SER A 73 8.77 -9.45 15.95
C SER A 73 9.74 -8.87 14.90
N ILE A 74 11.04 -9.01 15.13
CA ILE A 74 12.07 -8.46 14.24
C ILE A 74 12.14 -9.25 12.94
N THR A 75 12.06 -10.58 13.01
CA THR A 75 12.02 -11.42 11.82
C THR A 75 10.80 -11.07 10.96
N ALA A 76 9.62 -10.92 11.56
CA ALA A 76 8.42 -10.51 10.86
C ALA A 76 8.57 -9.13 10.21
N TYR A 77 9.17 -8.16 10.91
CA TYR A 77 9.41 -6.82 10.38
C TYR A 77 10.41 -6.81 9.22
N ILE A 78 11.54 -7.52 9.33
CA ILE A 78 12.51 -7.62 8.23
C ILE A 78 11.86 -8.27 7.01
N LEU A 79 11.06 -9.33 7.22
CA LEU A 79 10.32 -10.01 6.16
C LEU A 79 9.34 -9.06 5.45
N GLU A 80 8.61 -8.24 6.22
CA GLU A 80 7.72 -7.21 5.67
C GLU A 80 8.50 -6.20 4.80
N VAL A 81 9.64 -5.72 5.29
CA VAL A 81 10.49 -4.76 4.56
C VAL A 81 11.03 -5.37 3.26
N VAL A 82 11.63 -6.56 3.28
CA VAL A 82 12.21 -7.16 2.06
C VAL A 82 11.14 -7.53 1.03
N ASN A 83 9.96 -7.98 1.48
CA ASN A 83 8.84 -8.27 0.59
C ASN A 83 8.28 -6.99 -0.05
N LEU A 84 8.18 -5.91 0.73
CA LEU A 84 7.75 -4.62 0.21
C LEU A 84 8.74 -4.07 -0.83
N ILE A 85 10.04 -4.15 -0.56
CA ILE A 85 11.10 -3.74 -1.52
C ILE A 85 10.98 -4.56 -2.81
N ASN A 86 10.85 -5.89 -2.72
CA ASN A 86 10.66 -6.76 -3.88
C ASN A 86 9.41 -6.38 -4.69
N GLN A 87 8.30 -6.07 -4.02
CA GLN A 87 7.07 -5.64 -4.69
C GLN A 87 7.23 -4.27 -5.38
N LEU A 88 7.84 -3.31 -4.69
CA LEU A 88 8.10 -1.98 -5.23
C LEU A 88 9.01 -2.03 -6.46
N GLU A 89 10.04 -2.89 -6.42
CA GLU A 89 10.96 -3.13 -7.55
C GLU A 89 10.21 -3.72 -8.75
N LYS A 90 9.44 -4.80 -8.52
CA LYS A 90 8.65 -5.47 -9.57
C LYS A 90 7.65 -4.57 -10.27
N GLU A 91 7.07 -3.63 -9.53
CA GLU A 91 6.10 -2.67 -10.06
C GLU A 91 6.74 -1.39 -10.61
N GLY A 92 8.08 -1.29 -10.61
CA GLY A 92 8.82 -0.17 -11.17
C GLY A 92 8.77 1.12 -10.34
N TYR A 93 8.37 1.03 -9.07
CA TYR A 93 8.38 2.17 -8.14
C TYR A 93 9.79 2.51 -7.66
N ILE A 94 10.64 1.49 -7.49
CA ILE A 94 12.03 1.70 -7.11
C ILE A 94 12.94 1.01 -8.11
N LEU A 95 14.16 1.52 -8.21
CA LEU A 95 15.27 0.90 -8.91
C LEU A 95 16.33 0.52 -7.89
N LEU A 96 16.96 -0.64 -8.07
CA LEU A 96 17.99 -1.11 -7.18
C LEU A 96 19.33 -1.17 -7.91
N LEU A 97 20.37 -0.62 -7.29
CA LEU A 97 21.72 -0.61 -7.84
C LEU A 97 22.68 -1.27 -6.84
N GLU A 98 23.57 -2.12 -7.32
CA GLU A 98 24.63 -2.65 -6.47
C GLU A 98 25.59 -1.55 -6.04
N ARG A 99 25.96 -1.54 -4.76
CA ARG A 99 26.94 -0.59 -4.24
C ARG A 99 28.31 -0.91 -4.83
N GLY A 100 29.03 0.12 -5.28
CA GLY A 100 30.33 -0.02 -5.95
C GLY A 100 31.42 -0.72 -5.13
N ILE A 101 31.27 -0.76 -3.79
CA ILE A 101 32.09 -1.61 -2.93
C ILE A 101 31.42 -2.99 -2.87
N ASN A 102 31.64 -3.79 -3.89
CA ASN A 102 31.20 -5.18 -3.93
C ASN A 102 32.19 -6.04 -3.13
N SER A 103 32.37 -5.75 -1.84
CA SER A 103 33.09 -6.69 -0.99
C SER A 103 32.22 -7.93 -0.88
N MET A 104 32.66 -9.03 -1.49
CA MET A 104 32.10 -10.36 -1.23
C MET A 104 32.24 -10.76 0.25
N GLU A 105 32.87 -9.92 1.07
CA GLU A 105 32.90 -10.08 2.51
C GLU A 105 31.49 -10.04 3.12
N PRO A 106 31.27 -10.83 4.18
CA PRO A 106 30.05 -10.75 4.97
C PRO A 106 29.81 -9.33 5.48
N SER A 107 28.57 -8.90 5.38
CA SER A 107 28.15 -7.58 5.85
C SER A 107 27.40 -7.70 7.17
N LYS A 108 27.60 -6.72 8.04
CA LYS A 108 26.91 -6.60 9.32
C LYS A 108 26.34 -5.20 9.46
N PHE A 109 25.05 -5.08 9.74
CA PHE A 109 24.37 -3.80 9.92
C PHE A 109 23.35 -3.86 11.05
N GLY A 110 23.06 -2.71 11.66
CA GLY A 110 22.25 -2.60 12.87
C GLY A 110 23.03 -1.96 14.03
N ARG A 111 22.53 -2.10 15.26
CA ARG A 111 23.01 -1.36 16.44
C ARG A 111 23.48 -2.28 17.59
N CYS A 112 24.11 -3.40 17.26
CA CYS A 112 24.77 -4.24 18.26
C CYS A 112 26.12 -3.66 18.71
N VAL A 113 26.60 -4.11 19.87
CA VAL A 113 27.86 -3.65 20.47
C VAL A 113 28.91 -4.73 20.33
N SER A 114 29.99 -4.45 19.59
CA SER A 114 31.04 -5.45 19.30
C SER A 114 31.81 -5.97 20.52
N ASN A 115 31.79 -5.23 21.63
CA ASN A 115 32.56 -5.56 22.83
C ASN A 115 31.75 -6.30 23.91
N LEU A 116 30.49 -6.62 23.63
CA LEU A 116 29.60 -7.34 24.55
C LEU A 116 29.33 -8.75 24.04
N PRO A 117 29.05 -9.71 24.94
CA PRO A 117 28.65 -11.04 24.51
C PRO A 117 27.38 -11.01 23.67
N SER A 118 27.20 -12.00 22.79
CA SER A 118 26.08 -12.04 21.87
C SER A 118 25.50 -13.43 21.68
N ILE A 119 24.21 -13.47 21.37
CA ILE A 119 23.47 -14.68 21.01
C ILE A 119 23.08 -14.58 19.54
N GLU A 120 23.28 -15.66 18.81
CA GLU A 120 22.95 -15.76 17.40
C GLU A 120 21.63 -16.48 17.19
N HIS A 121 20.82 -15.98 16.27
CA HIS A 121 19.60 -16.63 15.81
C HIS A 121 19.64 -16.77 14.29
N HIS A 122 19.81 -18.00 13.82
CA HIS A 122 19.88 -18.31 12.40
C HIS A 122 18.50 -18.39 11.77
N PHE A 123 18.34 -17.75 10.62
CA PHE A 123 17.15 -17.93 9.81
C PHE A 123 17.16 -19.32 9.15
N VAL A 124 15.98 -19.93 9.06
CA VAL A 124 15.81 -21.27 8.48
C VAL A 124 15.26 -21.21 7.05
N ASP A 125 14.50 -20.16 6.70
CA ASP A 125 13.86 -20.02 5.39
C ASP A 125 14.85 -19.55 4.31
N GLU A 126 15.15 -20.43 3.36
CA GLU A 126 16.07 -20.16 2.25
C GLU A 126 15.61 -19.01 1.35
N ASN A 127 14.30 -18.88 1.10
CA ASN A 127 13.78 -17.80 0.23
C ASN A 127 13.99 -16.44 0.90
N PHE A 128 13.73 -16.38 2.21
CA PHE A 128 13.97 -15.18 2.98
C PHE A 128 15.46 -14.81 3.00
N ILE A 129 16.34 -15.79 3.23
CA ILE A 129 17.79 -15.58 3.21
C ILE A 129 18.24 -15.05 1.85
N GLN A 130 17.75 -15.63 0.75
CA GLN A 130 18.06 -15.17 -0.61
C GLN A 130 17.62 -13.72 -0.84
N LEU A 131 16.40 -13.33 -0.44
CA LEU A 131 15.93 -11.95 -0.56
C LEU A 131 16.81 -10.99 0.24
N LEU A 132 17.15 -11.36 1.48
CA LEU A 132 17.98 -10.53 2.33
C LEU A 132 19.39 -10.37 1.77
N CYS A 133 20.02 -11.45 1.30
CA CYS A 133 21.30 -11.43 0.60
C CYS A 133 21.26 -10.52 -0.63
N ASN A 134 20.19 -10.63 -1.44
CA ASN A 134 20.01 -9.86 -2.67
C ASN A 134 19.86 -8.35 -2.40
N TYR A 135 19.16 -7.96 -1.32
CA TYR A 135 18.87 -6.56 -1.02
C TYR A 135 19.86 -5.90 -0.06
N SER A 136 20.66 -6.67 0.68
CA SER A 136 21.60 -6.15 1.68
C SER A 136 22.64 -5.17 1.12
N ASN A 137 23.16 -5.42 -0.09
CA ASN A 137 24.19 -4.58 -0.73
C ASN A 137 23.66 -3.73 -1.89
N LYS A 138 22.34 -3.46 -1.92
CA LYS A 138 21.73 -2.62 -2.96
C LYS A 138 21.32 -1.27 -2.39
N GLU A 139 21.60 -0.23 -3.17
CA GLU A 139 21.05 1.11 -2.99
C GLU A 139 19.69 1.23 -3.69
N ILE A 140 18.78 1.93 -3.04
CA ILE A 140 17.40 2.10 -3.48
C ILE A 140 17.20 3.50 -4.05
N TYR A 141 16.89 3.57 -5.33
CA TYR A 141 16.57 4.81 -6.04
C TYR A 141 15.07 4.87 -6.28
N THR A 142 14.43 5.94 -5.81
CA THR A 142 12.99 6.12 -6.00
C THR A 142 12.71 6.69 -7.38
N THR A 143 11.69 6.18 -8.08
CA THR A 143 11.23 6.76 -9.35
C THR A 143 10.21 7.88 -9.10
N GLU A 144 9.94 8.70 -10.13
CA GLU A 144 8.89 9.71 -10.05
C GLU A 144 7.50 9.10 -9.78
N GLU A 145 7.23 7.90 -10.31
CA GLU A 145 5.98 7.19 -10.06
C GLU A 145 5.84 6.79 -8.60
N PHE A 146 6.93 6.48 -7.90
CA PHE A 146 6.89 6.23 -6.44
C PHE A 146 6.63 7.48 -5.63
N ASN A 147 7.19 8.62 -6.03
CA ASN A 147 6.88 9.90 -5.39
C ASN A 147 5.38 10.20 -5.50
N ARG A 148 4.82 10.07 -6.70
CA ARG A 148 3.38 10.22 -6.93
C ARG A 148 2.55 9.21 -6.15
N PHE A 149 2.99 7.96 -6.07
CA PHE A 149 2.33 6.93 -5.28
C PHE A 149 2.25 7.32 -3.80
N CYS A 150 3.36 7.80 -3.22
CA CYS A 150 3.41 8.26 -1.84
C CYS A 150 2.55 9.51 -1.59
N GLU A 151 2.58 10.49 -2.51
CA GLU A 151 1.76 11.71 -2.44
C GLU A 151 0.25 11.40 -2.51
N ASN A 152 -0.13 10.39 -3.29
CA ASN A 152 -1.53 9.97 -3.44
C ASN A 152 -1.97 8.93 -2.40
N ASN A 153 -1.48 9.03 -1.17
CA ASN A 153 -1.84 8.13 -0.06
C ASN A 153 -1.59 6.64 -0.35
N PHE A 154 -0.55 6.31 -1.11
CA PHE A 154 -0.16 4.94 -1.45
C PHE A 154 -1.24 4.21 -2.27
N LEU A 155 -1.97 4.95 -3.11
CA LEU A 155 -2.90 4.39 -4.08
C LEU A 155 -2.20 4.19 -5.42
N ALA A 156 -2.22 2.96 -5.92
CA ALA A 156 -1.68 2.61 -7.22
C ALA A 156 -2.39 3.38 -8.35
N ARG A 157 -1.68 3.66 -9.44
CA ARG A 157 -2.20 4.46 -10.57
C ARG A 157 -3.51 3.91 -11.15
N ASP A 158 -3.63 2.60 -11.27
CA ASP A 158 -4.84 1.96 -11.82
C ASP A 158 -6.02 2.06 -10.85
N GLU A 159 -5.76 1.99 -9.55
CA GLU A 159 -6.79 2.22 -8.52
C GLU A 159 -7.28 3.69 -8.55
N GLN A 160 -6.37 4.65 -8.72
CA GLN A 160 -6.77 6.05 -8.90
C GLN A 160 -7.64 6.25 -10.15
N ARG A 161 -7.29 5.59 -11.27
CA ARG A 161 -8.08 5.63 -12.50
C ARG A 161 -9.45 5.01 -12.30
N PHE A 162 -9.51 3.87 -11.62
CA PHE A 162 -10.76 3.19 -11.31
C PHE A 162 -11.67 4.06 -10.43
N GLN A 163 -11.15 4.65 -9.35
CA GLN A 163 -11.92 5.55 -8.49
C GLN A 163 -12.45 6.77 -9.26
N LYS A 164 -11.65 7.35 -10.15
CA LYS A 164 -12.07 8.47 -11.00
C LYS A 164 -13.19 8.05 -11.96
N GLN A 165 -13.06 6.89 -12.61
CA GLN A 165 -14.11 6.33 -13.47
C GLN A 165 -15.39 6.06 -12.68
N MET A 166 -15.29 5.46 -11.49
CA MET A 166 -16.44 5.16 -10.65
C MET A 166 -17.22 6.43 -10.28
N ARG A 167 -16.52 7.51 -9.93
CA ARG A 167 -17.14 8.82 -9.66
C ARG A 167 -17.87 9.38 -10.88
N PHE A 168 -17.26 9.31 -12.07
CA PHE A 168 -17.94 9.76 -13.29
C PHE A 168 -19.18 8.92 -13.60
N THR A 169 -19.11 7.60 -13.45
CA THR A 169 -20.25 6.70 -13.62
C THR A 169 -21.38 7.04 -12.65
N GLN A 170 -21.07 7.32 -11.38
CA GLN A 170 -22.06 7.73 -10.39
C GLN A 170 -22.75 9.06 -10.75
N ILE A 171 -21.99 10.05 -11.22
CA ILE A 171 -22.54 11.34 -11.69
C ILE A 171 -23.43 11.12 -12.92
N ALA A 172 -22.97 10.34 -13.90
CA ALA A 172 -23.75 10.04 -15.10
C ALA A 172 -25.06 9.32 -14.75
N LEU A 173 -25.02 8.37 -13.81
CA LEU A 173 -26.20 7.67 -13.30
C LEU A 173 -27.17 8.64 -12.61
N ALA A 174 -26.68 9.56 -11.78
CA ALA A 174 -27.51 10.56 -11.12
C ALA A 174 -28.20 11.49 -12.14
N ILE A 175 -27.48 11.94 -13.17
CA ILE A 175 -28.04 12.76 -14.25
C ILE A 175 -29.12 11.98 -15.02
N ALA A 176 -28.87 10.71 -15.34
CA ALA A 176 -29.83 9.86 -16.04
C ALA A 176 -31.13 9.67 -15.22
N ILE A 177 -31.01 9.42 -13.92
CA ILE A 177 -32.17 9.33 -13.02
C ILE A 177 -32.93 10.66 -12.98
N ALA A 178 -32.24 11.79 -12.85
CA ALA A 178 -32.87 13.11 -12.84
C ALA A 178 -33.60 13.40 -14.16
N ALA A 179 -33.01 13.03 -15.30
CA ALA A 179 -33.64 13.18 -16.62
C ALA A 179 -34.88 12.29 -16.79
N LEU A 180 -34.86 11.06 -16.27
CA LEU A 180 -36.02 10.18 -16.25
C LEU A 180 -37.16 10.77 -15.40
N ILE A 181 -36.85 11.24 -14.19
CA ILE A 181 -37.82 11.89 -13.29
C ILE A 181 -38.40 13.13 -13.98
N PHE A 182 -37.56 13.97 -14.58
CA PHE A 182 -37.99 15.17 -15.30
C PHE A 182 -38.95 14.82 -16.45
N ASN A 183 -38.61 13.81 -17.26
CA ASN A 183 -39.49 13.34 -18.33
C ASN A 183 -40.85 12.86 -17.80
N ILE A 184 -40.87 12.11 -16.70
CA ILE A 184 -42.13 11.65 -16.08
C ILE A 184 -42.98 12.85 -15.63
N ILE A 185 -42.37 13.83 -14.97
CA ILE A 185 -43.06 15.04 -14.48
C ILE A 185 -43.64 15.83 -15.65
N VAL A 186 -42.83 16.13 -16.67
CA VAL A 186 -43.29 16.88 -17.86
C VAL A 186 -44.44 16.15 -18.54
N ASN A 187 -44.32 14.85 -18.76
CA ASN A 187 -45.36 14.07 -19.44
C ASN A 187 -46.67 14.04 -18.63
N PHE A 188 -46.58 14.00 -17.29
CA PHE A 188 -47.75 14.08 -16.40
C PHE A 188 -48.44 15.47 -16.46
N PHE A 189 -47.67 16.57 -16.44
CA PHE A 189 -48.23 17.92 -16.53
C PHE A 189 -48.80 18.24 -17.93
N VAL A 190 -48.14 17.79 -19.00
CA VAL A 190 -48.64 17.95 -20.37
C VAL A 190 -49.96 17.21 -20.55
N LYS A 191 -50.06 15.94 -20.13
CA LYS A 191 -51.34 15.20 -20.17
C LYS A 191 -52.46 15.83 -19.35
N LYS A 192 -52.14 16.55 -18.27
CA LYS A 192 -53.14 17.23 -17.44
C LYS A 192 -53.69 18.51 -18.08
N ASN A 193 -52.98 19.09 -19.05
CA ASN A 193 -53.46 20.25 -19.81
C ASN A 193 -54.31 19.86 -21.03
N ASP A 194 -54.29 18.60 -21.46
CA ASP A 194 -55.19 18.04 -22.49
C ASP A 194 -56.58 17.66 -21.93
N VAL A 195 -57.07 18.37 -20.90
CA VAL A 195 -58.50 18.32 -20.58
C VAL A 195 -59.21 18.98 -21.74
N VAL A 196 -59.77 18.15 -22.63
CA VAL A 196 -60.62 18.53 -23.76
C VAL A 196 -61.61 19.60 -23.29
N LYS A 197 -61.32 20.86 -23.62
CA LYS A 197 -62.29 21.93 -23.51
C LYS A 197 -63.28 21.68 -24.63
N ILE A 198 -64.35 20.93 -24.34
CA ILE A 198 -65.51 20.89 -25.22
C ILE A 198 -65.97 22.34 -25.31
N ASP A 199 -65.83 22.92 -26.50
CA ASP A 199 -66.23 24.28 -26.76
C ASP A 199 -67.73 24.38 -26.44
N LYS A 200 -68.16 25.41 -25.71
CA LYS A 200 -69.56 25.53 -25.28
C LYS A 200 -70.52 25.50 -26.49
N ALA A 201 -70.05 25.96 -27.66
CA ALA A 201 -70.76 25.87 -28.92
C ALA A 201 -71.04 24.44 -29.39
N GLN A 202 -70.14 23.48 -29.13
CA GLN A 202 -70.35 22.06 -29.44
C GLN A 202 -71.32 21.40 -28.45
N LEU A 203 -71.31 21.82 -27.18
CA LEU A 203 -72.27 21.32 -26.20
C LEU A 203 -73.69 21.82 -26.50
N GLU A 204 -73.83 23.10 -26.86
CA GLU A 204 -75.11 23.70 -27.24
C GLU A 204 -75.68 23.10 -28.53
N SER A 205 -74.84 22.80 -29.53
CA SER A 205 -75.32 22.15 -30.76
C SER A 205 -75.83 20.73 -30.50
N ILE A 206 -75.14 19.94 -29.66
CA ILE A 206 -75.60 18.59 -29.28
C ILE A 206 -76.91 18.64 -28.48
N ILE A 207 -77.05 19.58 -27.54
CA ILE A 207 -78.29 19.75 -26.75
C ILE A 207 -79.45 20.17 -27.66
N LYS A 208 -79.18 20.99 -28.68
CA LYS A 208 -80.21 21.43 -29.64
C LYS A 208 -80.69 20.24 -30.50
N THR A 209 -79.78 19.42 -31.01
CA THR A 209 -80.12 18.24 -31.81
C THR A 209 -80.91 17.19 -31.02
N ILE A 210 -80.67 17.06 -29.72
CA ILE A 210 -81.41 16.14 -28.84
C ILE A 210 -82.82 16.66 -28.53
N LYS A 211 -83.05 17.97 -28.53
CA LYS A 211 -84.38 18.58 -28.30
C LYS A 211 -85.28 18.60 -29.54
N GLU A 212 -84.71 18.37 -30.72
CA GLU A 212 -85.42 18.34 -32.01
C GLU A 212 -85.81 16.90 -32.44
N LEU A 213 -85.53 15.90 -31.60
CA LEU A 213 -85.99 14.50 -31.68
C LEU A 213 -87.17 14.27 -30.72
#